data_AF-A0A8J5NEZ2-F1
#
_entry.id   AF-A0A8J5NEZ2-F1
#
_cell.length_a   1.000
_cell.length_b   1.000
_cell.length_c   1.000
_cell.angle_alpha   90.00
_cell.angle_beta   90.00
_cell.angle_gamma   90.00
#
_symmetry.space_group_name_H-M   'P 1'
#
loop_
_entity.id
_entity.type
_entity.pdbx_description
1 polymer ?
#
loop_
_entity_poly.entity_id
_entity_poly.type
_entity_poly.pdbx_seq_one_letter_code
_entity_poly.pdbx_strand_id
1 'polypeptide(L)'
;MSVSITSTDGPPHARKPLASQRSAGGDMSITFFVQPGCPSRFASSDQHRVKGLNAETIARVILPAPPWLTAPDYSPLRTDPADPSPSIFFSLNLSIYNQQIVPEDWFDQWFFMAGRVHPFALTWEVERQDGLEESVDSGLLAYTIPALIVRDQGYQPILPRSLSAADQFPLSSPIVSFTGPVVGPGHALLRKESVPTLDNVQLKCCGFVQLTTFLAPGNPDKTPFRGFHPFQVFVIFPIRANPWASLCKKMAERRDTQFQSNVLLTCTGKVAGLHTWAL
;
A
#
# COMPACT_ATOMS: atom_id res chain seq x y z
N MET A 1 20.24 -1.45 52.26
CA MET A 1 20.91 -0.94 51.05
C MET A 1 19.91 -1.06 49.91
N SER A 2 19.33 0.08 49.55
CA SER A 2 18.30 0.25 48.53
C SER A 2 18.94 0.28 47.15
N VAL A 3 18.47 -0.56 46.23
CA VAL A 3 18.84 -0.51 44.81
C VAL A 3 17.72 0.18 44.06
N SER A 4 18.03 1.36 43.56
CA SER A 4 17.15 2.25 42.82
C SER A 4 16.82 1.66 41.44
N ILE A 5 15.54 1.48 41.14
CA ILE A 5 15.05 1.25 39.79
C ILE A 5 14.95 2.61 39.12
N THR A 6 15.87 2.93 38.21
CA THR A 6 15.71 4.09 37.32
C THR A 6 14.76 3.71 36.20
N SER A 7 13.53 4.22 36.30
CA SER A 7 12.53 4.26 35.24
C SER A 7 13.02 5.14 34.09
N THR A 8 13.41 4.54 32.97
CA THR A 8 13.41 5.26 31.68
C THR A 8 12.02 5.16 31.08
N ASP A 9 11.17 6.14 31.39
CA ASP A 9 9.99 6.50 30.59
C ASP A 9 10.48 7.00 29.23
N GLY A 10 10.66 6.07 28.30
CA GLY A 10 10.66 6.36 26.87
C GLY A 10 9.28 6.00 26.31
N PRO A 11 8.72 6.75 25.34
CA PRO A 11 7.43 6.42 24.76
C PRO A 11 7.46 4.99 24.20
N PRO A 12 6.38 4.20 24.39
CA PRO A 12 6.33 2.86 23.86
C PRO A 12 6.32 2.97 22.32
N HIS A 13 7.20 2.20 21.67
CA HIS A 13 7.32 2.06 20.20
C HIS A 13 8.18 3.09 19.46
N ALA A 14 9.46 3.19 19.78
CA ALA A 14 10.44 3.48 18.74
C ALA A 14 10.54 2.26 17.80
N ARG A 15 9.75 2.22 16.72
CA ARG A 15 9.87 1.24 15.61
C ARG A 15 11.20 1.46 14.87
N LYS A 16 12.31 1.14 15.52
CA LYS A 16 13.63 1.10 14.88
C LYS A 16 13.68 -0.16 14.02
N PRO A 17 13.87 -0.07 12.69
CA PRO A 17 14.02 -1.25 11.87
C PRO A 17 15.20 -2.07 12.39
N LEU A 18 15.06 -3.39 12.34
CA LEU A 18 16.13 -4.32 12.69
C LEU A 18 17.39 -3.94 11.93
N ALA A 19 18.52 -3.83 12.63
CA ALA A 19 19.79 -3.41 12.05
C ALA A 19 20.12 -4.28 10.82
N SER A 20 20.41 -3.62 9.70
CA SER A 20 20.83 -4.22 8.43
C SER A 20 19.99 -5.42 7.98
N GLN A 21 18.73 -5.20 7.61
CA GLN A 21 18.05 -6.20 6.79
C GLN A 21 18.72 -6.25 5.41
N ARG A 22 19.19 -7.44 5.03
CA ARG A 22 19.69 -7.69 3.68
C ARG A 22 18.55 -7.41 2.70
N SER A 23 18.86 -6.78 1.56
CA SER A 23 17.90 -6.66 0.46
C SER A 23 17.39 -8.05 0.10
N ALA A 24 16.10 -8.27 0.28
CA ALA A 24 15.42 -9.53 0.03
C ALA A 24 14.24 -9.25 -0.89
N GLY A 25 14.52 -9.16 -2.19
CA GLY A 25 13.55 -8.78 -3.22
C GLY A 25 13.66 -7.33 -3.67
N GLY A 26 13.02 -7.03 -4.79
CA GLY A 26 12.93 -5.69 -5.37
C GLY A 26 11.87 -4.83 -4.69
N ASP A 27 11.74 -3.61 -5.21
CA ASP A 27 10.68 -2.69 -4.86
C ASP A 27 9.36 -3.02 -5.58
N MET A 28 8.27 -2.42 -5.09
CA MET A 28 6.98 -2.45 -5.78
C MET A 28 6.73 -1.10 -6.43
N SER A 29 6.67 -1.10 -7.76
CA SER A 29 6.14 0.02 -8.52
C SER A 29 4.61 -0.06 -8.59
N ILE A 30 3.95 1.09 -8.63
CA ILE A 30 2.50 1.19 -8.76
C ILE A 30 2.15 2.34 -9.72
N THR A 31 1.15 2.11 -10.57
CA THR A 31 0.51 3.11 -11.42
C THR A 31 -0.97 3.15 -11.15
N PHE A 32 -1.53 4.34 -10.95
CA PHE A 32 -2.91 4.49 -10.48
C PHE A 32 -3.46 5.88 -10.81
N PHE A 33 -4.79 5.97 -10.74
CA PHE A 33 -5.53 7.20 -10.85
C PHE A 33 -5.93 7.68 -9.45
N VAL A 34 -5.77 8.98 -9.19
CA VAL A 34 -6.02 9.54 -7.87
C VAL A 34 -6.47 10.99 -7.95
N GLN A 35 -7.35 11.39 -7.03
CA GLN A 35 -7.57 12.78 -6.62
C GLN A 35 -6.85 12.99 -5.28
N PRO A 36 -5.61 13.49 -5.29
CA PRO A 36 -4.88 13.79 -4.07
C PRO A 36 -5.39 15.10 -3.45
N GLY A 37 -5.16 15.29 -2.14
CA GLY A 37 -5.26 16.64 -1.56
C GLY A 37 -4.20 17.57 -2.13
N CYS A 38 -4.37 18.89 -1.93
CA CYS A 38 -3.34 19.87 -2.30
C CYS A 38 -2.02 19.59 -1.54
N PRO A 39 -0.88 19.40 -2.23
CA PRO A 39 0.40 19.18 -1.58
C PRO A 39 0.83 20.35 -0.70
N SER A 40 1.36 20.04 0.47
CA SER A 40 2.06 21.00 1.32
C SER A 40 3.57 20.84 1.11
N ARG A 41 4.28 21.94 0.97
CA ARG A 41 5.74 21.94 0.87
C ARG A 41 6.35 21.98 2.26
N PHE A 42 7.37 21.17 2.50
CA PHE A 42 8.18 21.27 3.71
C PHE A 42 8.94 22.61 3.74
N ALA A 43 9.02 23.24 4.90
CA ALA A 43 9.67 24.55 5.02
C ALA A 43 11.19 24.47 4.77
N SER A 44 11.79 23.30 5.02
CA SER A 44 13.24 23.10 4.96
C SER A 44 13.59 21.62 4.77
N SER A 45 14.82 21.34 4.33
CA SER A 45 15.26 19.98 3.97
C SER A 45 15.34 19.00 5.14
N ASP A 46 15.48 19.50 6.37
CA ASP A 46 15.47 18.72 7.62
C ASP A 46 14.05 18.29 8.05
N GLN A 47 13.02 18.85 7.44
CA GLN A 47 11.62 18.41 7.62
C GLN A 47 11.23 17.34 6.61
N HIS A 48 12.04 17.11 5.56
CA HIS A 48 11.78 16.04 4.60
C HIS A 48 11.73 14.70 5.31
N ARG A 49 10.58 14.02 5.23
CA ARG A 49 10.43 12.63 5.73
C ARG A 49 11.31 11.69 4.90
N VAL A 50 11.35 11.90 3.59
CA VAL A 50 12.18 11.14 2.65
C VAL A 50 13.11 12.09 1.91
N LYS A 51 14.40 11.76 1.85
CA LYS A 51 15.42 12.59 1.22
C LYS A 51 15.07 12.86 -0.23
N GLY A 52 15.04 14.14 -0.59
CA GLY A 52 14.76 14.61 -1.95
C GLY A 52 13.28 14.68 -2.31
N LEU A 53 12.37 14.46 -1.36
CA LEU A 53 10.93 14.68 -1.56
C LEU A 53 10.52 15.87 -0.68
N ASN A 54 10.14 16.98 -1.32
CA ASN A 54 9.95 18.27 -0.67
C ASN A 54 8.48 18.64 -0.45
N ALA A 55 7.54 17.79 -0.88
CA ALA A 55 6.12 18.00 -0.66
C ALA A 55 5.41 16.71 -0.21
N GLU A 56 4.32 16.86 0.54
CA GLU A 56 3.48 15.75 0.97
C GLU A 56 2.00 16.04 0.84
N THR A 57 1.20 14.99 0.66
CA THR A 57 -0.27 15.04 0.71
C THR A 57 -0.83 13.66 0.99
N ILE A 58 -2.12 13.61 1.33
CA ILE A 58 -2.88 12.37 1.40
C ILE A 58 -3.55 12.12 0.06
N ALA A 59 -3.50 10.87 -0.39
CA ALA A 59 -4.18 10.39 -1.58
C ALA A 59 -5.17 9.29 -1.23
N ARG A 60 -6.43 9.47 -1.62
CA ARG A 60 -7.43 8.41 -1.63
C ARG A 60 -7.34 7.68 -2.97
N VAL A 61 -6.97 6.41 -2.93
CA VAL A 61 -6.90 5.54 -4.11
C VAL A 61 -8.08 4.59 -4.07
N ILE A 62 -8.95 4.70 -5.08
CA ILE A 62 -10.10 3.82 -5.23
C ILE A 62 -9.61 2.47 -5.75
N LEU A 63 -10.11 1.38 -5.16
CA LEU A 63 -9.86 0.02 -5.58
C LEU A 63 -11.16 -0.59 -6.13
N PRO A 64 -11.49 -0.37 -7.42
CA PRO A 64 -12.59 -1.07 -8.05
C PRO A 64 -12.43 -2.58 -7.86
N ALA A 65 -13.46 -3.23 -7.33
CA ALA A 65 -13.46 -4.67 -7.11
C ALA A 65 -13.23 -5.39 -8.45
N PRO A 66 -12.18 -6.22 -8.58
CA PRO A 66 -11.97 -6.98 -9.80
C PRO A 66 -13.17 -7.92 -10.07
N PRO A 67 -13.63 -8.10 -11.33
CA PRO A 67 -14.77 -8.98 -11.64
C PRO A 67 -14.59 -10.44 -11.20
N TRP A 68 -13.36 -10.90 -11.00
CA TRP A 68 -13.10 -12.24 -10.48
C TRP A 68 -13.37 -12.34 -8.96
N LEU A 69 -13.21 -11.23 -8.23
CA LEU A 69 -13.42 -11.17 -6.78
C LEU A 69 -14.91 -11.20 -6.42
N THR A 70 -15.79 -10.84 -7.37
CA THR A 70 -17.24 -10.97 -7.22
C THR A 70 -17.75 -12.40 -7.48
N ALA A 71 -16.91 -13.30 -7.99
CA ALA A 71 -17.31 -14.70 -8.16
C ALA A 71 -17.47 -15.38 -6.79
N PRO A 72 -18.44 -16.29 -6.61
CA PRO A 72 -18.71 -16.96 -5.33
C PRO A 72 -17.46 -17.61 -4.71
N ASP A 73 -16.62 -18.23 -5.55
CA ASP A 73 -15.36 -18.88 -5.18
C ASP A 73 -14.32 -17.94 -4.53
N TYR A 74 -14.45 -16.62 -4.72
CA TYR A 74 -13.52 -15.60 -4.21
C TYR A 74 -14.20 -14.54 -3.33
N SER A 75 -15.52 -14.65 -3.12
CA SER A 75 -16.28 -13.79 -2.22
C SER A 75 -15.68 -13.64 -0.80
N PRO A 76 -15.01 -14.64 -0.20
CA PRO A 76 -14.44 -14.49 1.15
C PRO A 76 -13.22 -13.57 1.23
N LEU A 77 -12.59 -13.27 0.10
CA LEU A 77 -11.47 -12.31 0.03
C LEU A 77 -11.96 -10.85 0.00
N ARG A 78 -13.29 -10.63 0.01
CA ARG A 78 -13.86 -9.29 0.08
C ARG A 78 -13.90 -8.83 1.54
N THR A 79 -13.27 -7.69 1.80
CA THR A 79 -13.23 -7.06 3.13
C THR A 79 -14.62 -6.58 3.58
N ASP A 80 -15.44 -6.08 2.65
CA ASP A 80 -16.83 -5.70 2.89
C ASP A 80 -17.66 -5.91 1.60
N PRO A 81 -18.71 -6.76 1.62
CA PRO A 81 -19.60 -6.94 0.47
C PRO A 81 -20.50 -5.73 0.18
N ALA A 82 -20.71 -4.84 1.17
CA ALA A 82 -21.58 -3.66 1.09
C ALA A 82 -20.87 -2.40 0.59
N ASP A 83 -19.54 -2.34 0.63
CA ASP A 83 -18.77 -1.24 0.03
C ASP A 83 -18.49 -1.52 -1.46
N PRO A 84 -19.13 -0.79 -2.39
CA PRO A 84 -18.92 -0.98 -3.82
C PRO A 84 -17.59 -0.43 -4.32
N SER A 85 -16.85 0.34 -3.52
CA SER A 85 -15.61 1.01 -3.94
C SER A 85 -14.66 1.21 -2.77
N PRO A 86 -14.07 0.10 -2.25
CA PRO A 86 -13.10 0.19 -1.17
C PRO A 86 -11.97 1.12 -1.61
N SER A 87 -11.56 1.99 -0.69
CA SER A 87 -10.46 2.91 -0.93
C SER A 87 -9.34 2.67 0.05
N ILE A 88 -8.12 2.94 -0.39
CA ILE A 88 -6.94 2.92 0.46
C ILE A 88 -6.31 4.31 0.44
N PHE A 89 -5.75 4.70 1.57
CA PHE A 89 -5.06 5.97 1.71
C PHE A 89 -3.56 5.76 1.64
N PHE A 90 -2.89 6.59 0.86
CA PHE A 90 -1.44 6.70 0.83
C PHE A 90 -0.99 8.07 1.26
N SER A 91 0.13 8.13 1.98
CA SER A 91 0.89 9.36 2.15
C SER A 91 1.76 9.56 0.91
N LEU A 92 1.33 10.44 0.01
CA LEU A 92 2.14 10.81 -1.14
C LEU A 92 3.31 11.67 -0.68
N ASN A 93 4.51 11.25 -1.03
CA ASN A 93 5.72 12.03 -0.87
C ASN A 93 6.22 12.38 -2.28
N LEU A 94 6.19 13.67 -2.59
CA LEU A 94 6.32 14.22 -3.94
C LEU A 94 7.63 15.00 -4.08
N SER A 95 8.20 14.96 -5.28
CA SER A 95 9.27 15.87 -5.71
C SER A 95 8.65 16.99 -6.55
N ILE A 96 8.52 18.19 -5.97
CA ILE A 96 7.95 19.39 -6.59
C ILE A 96 8.95 20.54 -6.40
N TYR A 97 10.09 20.46 -7.08
CA TYR A 97 11.09 21.52 -7.10
C TYR A 97 10.81 22.52 -8.22
N ASN A 98 11.06 23.80 -7.95
CA ASN A 98 10.96 24.89 -8.93
C ASN A 98 9.59 25.06 -9.62
N GLN A 99 8.54 24.48 -9.05
CA GLN A 99 7.14 24.64 -9.49
C GLN A 99 6.36 25.34 -8.39
N GLN A 100 5.36 26.14 -8.75
CA GLN A 100 4.40 26.67 -7.77
C GLN A 100 3.36 25.60 -7.47
N ILE A 101 2.94 25.48 -6.21
CA ILE A 101 1.77 24.69 -5.85
C ILE A 101 0.59 25.64 -5.82
N VAL A 102 -0.26 25.57 -6.83
CA VAL A 102 -1.50 26.35 -6.93
C VAL A 102 -2.65 25.43 -6.52
N PRO A 103 -3.38 25.70 -5.42
CA PRO A 103 -4.41 24.79 -4.92
C PRO A 103 -5.46 24.39 -5.96
N GLU A 104 -5.82 25.30 -6.86
CA GLU A 104 -6.79 25.08 -7.95
C GLU A 104 -6.34 24.01 -8.95
N ASP A 105 -5.02 23.84 -9.15
CA ASP A 105 -4.46 22.81 -10.03
C ASP A 105 -4.55 21.39 -9.42
N TRP A 106 -4.86 21.29 -8.12
CA TRP A 106 -4.91 20.03 -7.38
C TRP A 106 -6.31 19.68 -6.90
N PHE A 107 -7.08 20.68 -6.47
CA PHE A 107 -8.41 20.48 -5.90
C PHE A 107 -9.38 19.89 -6.92
N ASP A 108 -10.03 18.79 -6.56
CA ASP A 108 -10.91 17.97 -7.41
C ASP A 108 -10.30 17.51 -8.75
N GLN A 109 -8.99 17.69 -8.96
CA GLN A 109 -8.32 17.29 -10.19
C GLN A 109 -7.86 15.83 -10.12
N TRP A 110 -8.02 15.14 -11.25
CA TRP A 110 -7.53 13.78 -11.41
C TRP A 110 -6.09 13.76 -11.90
N PHE A 111 -5.30 12.86 -11.33
CA PHE A 111 -3.92 12.62 -11.73
C PHE A 111 -3.72 11.14 -12.08
N PHE A 112 -2.92 10.91 -13.10
CA PHE A 112 -2.24 9.64 -13.28
C PHE A 112 -0.91 9.74 -12.54
N MET A 113 -0.65 8.79 -11.64
CA MET A 113 0.60 8.75 -10.88
C MET A 113 1.29 7.40 -11.02
N ALA A 114 2.62 7.46 -11.09
CA ALA A 114 3.53 6.34 -11.08
C ALA A 114 4.53 6.54 -9.92
N GLY A 115 4.59 5.58 -9.02
CA GLY A 115 5.42 5.68 -7.82
C GLY A 115 5.92 4.34 -7.31
N ARG A 116 6.59 4.39 -6.16
CA ARG A 116 7.05 3.20 -5.44
C ARG A 116 6.31 3.10 -4.11
N VAL A 117 5.75 1.92 -3.84
CA VAL A 117 5.10 1.61 -2.57
C VAL A 117 6.16 1.42 -1.50
N HIS A 118 5.92 2.06 -0.35
CA HIS A 118 6.78 1.94 0.81
C HIS A 118 5.97 1.43 2.01
N PRO A 119 6.44 0.40 2.73
CA PRO A 119 5.67 -0.20 3.81
C PRO A 119 5.67 0.60 5.10
N PHE A 120 6.53 1.62 5.18
CA PHE A 120 6.52 2.54 6.30
C PHE A 120 5.21 3.31 6.30
N ALA A 121 4.46 3.15 7.37
CA ALA A 121 3.23 3.88 7.57
C ALA A 121 3.56 5.21 8.25
N LEU A 122 3.27 6.30 7.55
CA LEU A 122 3.42 7.67 8.04
C LEU A 122 2.16 8.05 8.81
N THR A 123 2.34 8.56 10.02
CA THR A 123 1.25 9.11 10.82
C THR A 123 0.93 10.52 10.33
N TRP A 124 -0.35 10.75 10.08
CA TRP A 124 -0.96 12.04 9.79
C TRP A 124 -1.85 12.42 10.96
N GLU A 125 -1.85 13.70 11.32
CA GLU A 125 -2.86 14.27 12.21
C GLU A 125 -3.98 14.79 11.31
N VAL A 126 -5.14 14.14 11.36
CA VAL A 126 -6.30 14.49 10.53
C VAL A 126 -7.38 15.05 11.44
N GLU A 127 -7.92 16.22 11.07
CA GLU A 127 -9.08 16.79 11.76
C GLU A 127 -10.31 15.93 11.51
N ARG A 128 -11.01 15.55 12.58
CA ARG A 128 -12.21 14.71 12.51
C ARG A 128 -13.38 15.54 11.97
N GLN A 129 -13.82 15.29 10.73
CA GLN A 129 -14.99 15.95 10.16
C GLN A 129 -16.28 15.12 10.37
N ASP A 130 -17.07 15.57 11.36
CA ASP A 130 -18.49 15.37 11.74
C ASP A 130 -19.15 13.98 11.87
N GLY A 131 -19.69 13.78 13.09
CA GLY A 131 -20.72 12.78 13.44
C GLY A 131 -20.79 12.48 14.95
N LEU A 132 -21.40 13.38 15.74
CA LEU A 132 -21.83 13.28 17.16
C LEU A 132 -20.93 12.51 18.15
N GLU A 133 -20.20 13.28 18.96
CA GLU A 133 -20.12 13.23 20.44
C GLU A 133 -18.79 13.85 20.86
N GLU A 134 -18.88 14.98 21.55
CA GLU A 134 -17.77 15.72 22.12
C GLU A 134 -17.08 14.86 23.19
N SER A 135 -15.82 14.49 22.96
CA SER A 135 -14.91 14.15 24.05
C SER A 135 -13.67 15.02 23.96
N VAL A 136 -13.31 15.61 25.10
CA VAL A 136 -12.42 16.76 25.32
C VAL A 136 -10.93 16.48 25.08
N ASP A 137 -10.58 15.47 24.28
CA ASP A 137 -9.21 15.29 23.78
C ASP A 137 -9.16 15.78 22.34
N SER A 138 -8.32 16.80 22.10
CA SER A 138 -8.04 17.46 20.82
C SER A 138 -8.43 16.64 19.59
N GLY A 139 -9.38 17.15 18.78
CA GLY A 139 -10.05 16.50 17.64
C GLY A 139 -9.17 16.11 16.44
N LEU A 140 -7.89 15.83 16.67
CA LEU A 140 -6.90 15.35 15.73
C LEU A 140 -6.73 13.83 15.90
N LEU A 141 -7.07 13.06 14.86
CA LEU A 141 -6.87 11.62 14.83
C LEU A 141 -5.50 11.30 14.21
N ALA A 142 -4.66 10.55 14.93
CA ALA A 142 -3.41 10.02 14.41
C ALA A 142 -3.69 8.84 13.44
N TYR A 143 -3.61 9.09 12.13
CA TYR A 143 -3.91 8.11 11.09
C TYR A 143 -2.63 7.62 10.39
N THR A 144 -2.35 6.32 10.47
CA THR A 144 -1.07 5.73 10.03
C THR A 144 -1.26 5.02 8.69
N ILE A 145 -0.72 5.60 7.61
CA ILE A 145 -0.94 5.13 6.22
C ILE A 145 0.37 4.84 5.50
N PRO A 146 0.46 3.81 4.64
CA PRO A 146 1.66 3.53 3.85
C PRO A 146 2.11 4.74 3.04
N ALA A 147 3.41 4.91 2.90
CA ALA A 147 3.98 5.96 2.08
C ALA A 147 4.05 5.53 0.61
N LEU A 148 3.84 6.50 -0.27
CA LEU A 148 4.04 6.35 -1.69
C LEU A 148 5.03 7.40 -2.18
N ILE A 149 6.13 6.94 -2.76
CA ILE A 149 7.20 7.80 -3.28
C ILE A 149 6.93 8.07 -4.75
N VAL A 150 6.60 9.32 -5.07
CA VAL A 150 6.36 9.81 -6.43
C VAL A 150 7.42 10.85 -6.75
N ARG A 151 8.32 10.50 -7.68
CA ARG A 151 9.43 11.38 -8.09
C ARG A 151 9.02 12.29 -9.24
N ASP A 152 9.94 13.15 -9.67
CA ASP A 152 9.75 14.05 -10.82
C ASP A 152 9.21 13.27 -12.02
N GLN A 153 8.23 13.85 -12.74
CA GLN A 153 7.53 13.24 -13.88
C GLN A 153 6.69 12.00 -13.54
N GLY A 154 6.63 11.59 -12.27
CA GLY A 154 5.80 10.51 -11.78
C GLY A 154 4.32 10.87 -11.60
N TYR A 155 3.92 12.09 -11.97
CA TYR A 155 2.53 12.52 -11.93
C TYR A 155 2.19 13.34 -13.19
N GLN A 156 1.00 13.14 -13.72
CA GLN A 156 0.47 13.87 -14.87
C GLN A 156 -0.99 14.22 -14.59
N PRO A 157 -1.40 15.49 -14.72
CA PRO A 157 -2.80 15.86 -14.61
C PRO A 157 -3.58 15.22 -15.75
N ILE A 158 -4.78 14.75 -15.43
CA ILE A 158 -5.72 14.21 -16.40
C ILE A 158 -6.81 15.24 -16.53
N LEU A 159 -6.91 15.84 -17.72
CA LEU A 159 -8.10 16.60 -18.06
C LEU A 159 -9.30 15.67 -17.95
N PRO A 160 -10.33 16.01 -17.16
CA PRO A 160 -11.57 15.26 -17.13
C PRO A 160 -12.13 15.24 -18.56
N ARG A 161 -11.88 14.16 -19.29
CA ARG A 161 -12.67 13.90 -20.49
C ARG A 161 -14.07 13.67 -19.97
N SER A 162 -15.05 14.37 -20.54
CA SER A 162 -16.47 14.21 -20.23
C SER A 162 -16.91 12.81 -20.63
N LEU A 163 -16.52 11.82 -19.82
CA LEU A 163 -17.10 10.51 -19.75
C LEU A 163 -18.28 10.72 -18.81
N SER A 164 -19.48 10.46 -19.30
CA SER A 164 -20.77 10.76 -18.67
C SER A 164 -21.06 10.03 -17.34
N ALA A 165 -20.02 9.66 -16.60
CA ALA A 165 -20.07 9.03 -15.28
C ALA A 165 -19.13 9.79 -14.34
N ALA A 166 -19.52 11.01 -13.98
CA ALA A 166 -18.79 11.85 -13.02
C ALA A 166 -18.61 11.17 -11.66
N ASP A 167 -19.44 10.16 -11.34
CA ASP A 167 -19.46 9.52 -10.03
C ASP A 167 -18.68 8.19 -9.95
N GLN A 168 -18.05 7.71 -11.04
CA GLN A 168 -17.45 6.36 -11.09
C GLN A 168 -16.04 6.29 -11.72
N PHE A 169 -15.37 7.43 -11.93
CA PHE A 169 -13.95 7.42 -12.26
C PHE A 169 -13.12 7.24 -10.97
N PRO A 170 -12.11 6.35 -10.91
CA PRO A 170 -11.54 5.54 -11.98
C PRO A 170 -12.12 4.12 -12.03
N LEU A 171 -12.47 3.65 -13.23
CA LEU A 171 -12.96 2.29 -13.47
C LEU A 171 -11.85 1.21 -13.44
N SER A 172 -10.59 1.60 -13.25
CA SER A 172 -9.44 0.69 -13.28
C SER A 172 -8.71 0.66 -11.95
N SER A 173 -8.55 -0.53 -11.37
CA SER A 173 -7.72 -0.76 -10.19
C SER A 173 -6.25 -0.40 -10.45
N PRO A 174 -5.51 0.07 -9.42
CA PRO A 174 -4.07 0.27 -9.50
C PRO A 174 -3.35 -0.95 -10.03
N ILE A 175 -2.36 -0.72 -10.88
CA ILE A 175 -1.48 -1.76 -11.43
C ILE A 175 -0.16 -1.69 -10.68
N VAL A 176 0.29 -2.83 -10.17
CA VAL A 176 1.58 -2.97 -9.51
C VAL A 176 2.50 -3.86 -10.33
N SER A 177 3.80 -3.58 -10.23
CA SER A 177 4.84 -4.46 -10.78
C SER A 177 5.99 -4.60 -9.79
N PHE A 178 6.42 -5.83 -9.56
CA PHE A 178 7.46 -6.17 -8.59
C PHE A 178 8.17 -7.48 -8.95
N THR A 179 9.31 -7.69 -8.31
CA THR A 179 10.06 -8.95 -8.38
C THR A 179 10.62 -9.29 -7.01
N GLY A 180 10.40 -10.50 -6.50
CA GLY A 180 10.90 -10.88 -5.19
C GLY A 180 10.84 -12.38 -4.94
N PRO A 181 11.58 -12.89 -3.94
CA PRO A 181 11.51 -14.29 -3.57
C PRO A 181 10.16 -14.60 -2.92
N VAL A 182 9.58 -15.72 -3.30
CA VAL A 182 8.41 -16.27 -2.64
C VAL A 182 8.82 -16.69 -1.22
N VAL A 183 8.11 -16.18 -0.20
CA VAL A 183 8.29 -16.58 1.19
C VAL A 183 7.78 -18.01 1.38
N GLY A 184 6.58 -18.26 0.86
CA GLY A 184 5.94 -19.56 0.90
C GLY A 184 4.53 -19.53 0.32
N PRO A 185 3.91 -20.70 0.18
CA PRO A 185 2.59 -20.83 -0.40
C PRO A 185 1.49 -20.39 0.56
N GLY A 186 0.33 -20.01 0.01
CA GLY A 186 -0.80 -19.49 0.78
C GLY A 186 -1.27 -20.46 1.88
N HIS A 187 -1.38 -21.76 1.59
CA HIS A 187 -1.82 -22.75 2.59
C HIS A 187 -0.90 -22.86 3.82
N ALA A 188 0.39 -22.50 3.70
CA ALA A 188 1.34 -22.59 4.81
C ALA A 188 1.37 -21.31 5.65
N LEU A 189 1.11 -20.15 5.05
CA LEU A 189 1.30 -18.83 5.67
C LEU A 189 -0.01 -18.11 6.00
N LEU A 190 -1.12 -18.44 5.35
CA LEU A 190 -2.43 -17.93 5.73
C LEU A 190 -2.86 -18.57 7.05
N ARG A 191 -3.17 -17.75 8.07
CA ARG A 191 -3.77 -18.25 9.31
C ARG A 191 -5.11 -18.91 8.96
N LYS A 192 -5.33 -20.14 9.43
CA LYS A 192 -6.55 -20.93 9.15
C LYS A 192 -7.85 -20.20 9.50
N GLU A 193 -7.80 -19.34 10.51
CA GLU A 193 -8.92 -18.52 10.99
C GLU A 193 -9.21 -17.31 10.08
N SER A 194 -8.26 -16.89 9.24
CA SER A 194 -8.36 -15.68 8.41
C SER A 194 -8.87 -15.94 6.99
N VAL A 195 -8.79 -17.19 6.51
CA VAL A 195 -9.27 -17.57 5.17
C VAL A 195 -9.81 -19.01 5.16
N PRO A 196 -10.79 -19.39 6.00
CA PRO A 196 -11.33 -20.76 6.06
C PRO A 196 -12.06 -21.24 4.79
N THR A 197 -11.95 -20.51 3.67
CA THR A 197 -12.85 -20.60 2.52
C THR A 197 -12.15 -20.73 1.17
N LEU A 198 -10.83 -20.56 1.07
CA LEU A 198 -10.10 -20.96 -0.15
C LEU A 198 -9.79 -22.46 -0.09
N ASP A 199 -10.12 -23.19 -1.13
CA ASP A 199 -9.82 -24.62 -1.18
C ASP A 199 -8.36 -24.94 -1.54
N ASN A 200 -8.02 -26.22 -1.46
CA ASN A 200 -6.66 -26.71 -1.73
C ASN A 200 -6.13 -26.34 -3.12
N VAL A 201 -6.98 -26.20 -4.15
CA VAL A 201 -6.52 -25.85 -5.50
C VAL A 201 -6.21 -24.36 -5.57
N GLN A 202 -7.07 -23.52 -4.99
CA GLN A 202 -6.85 -22.08 -4.88
C GLN A 202 -5.61 -21.76 -4.02
N LEU A 203 -5.44 -22.46 -2.89
CA LEU A 203 -4.31 -22.29 -1.99
C LEU A 203 -2.94 -22.73 -2.58
N LYS A 204 -2.94 -23.54 -3.64
CA LYS A 204 -1.74 -23.83 -4.44
C LYS A 204 -1.40 -22.71 -5.41
N CYS A 205 -2.39 -21.89 -5.77
CA CYS A 205 -2.30 -20.82 -6.75
C CYS A 205 -2.20 -19.43 -6.10
N CYS A 206 -1.84 -19.38 -4.81
CA CYS A 206 -1.52 -18.15 -4.11
C CYS A 206 -0.30 -18.32 -3.19
N GLY A 207 0.31 -17.20 -2.80
CA GLY A 207 1.46 -17.18 -1.92
C GLY A 207 1.93 -15.78 -1.59
N PHE A 208 2.93 -15.71 -0.73
CA PHE A 208 3.51 -14.45 -0.28
C PHE A 208 4.85 -14.22 -0.95
N VAL A 209 5.10 -12.99 -1.39
CA VAL A 209 6.38 -12.55 -1.95
C VAL A 209 6.99 -11.51 -1.03
N GLN A 210 8.26 -11.69 -0.71
CA GLN A 210 9.03 -10.72 0.07
C GLN A 210 9.57 -9.65 -0.87
N LEU A 211 9.30 -8.40 -0.52
CA LEU A 211 9.83 -7.22 -1.21
C LEU A 211 10.63 -6.38 -0.22
N THR A 212 11.50 -5.51 -0.75
CA THR A 212 12.20 -4.52 0.06
C THR A 212 12.23 -3.18 -0.67
N THR A 213 12.01 -2.10 0.06
CA THR A 213 12.24 -0.75 -0.45
C THR A 213 13.35 -0.10 0.35
N PHE A 214 14.31 0.54 -0.32
CA PHE A 214 15.34 1.32 0.34
C PHE A 214 14.88 2.77 0.49
N LEU A 215 15.10 3.32 1.68
CA LEU A 215 14.78 4.72 1.96
C LEU A 215 15.95 5.41 2.65
N ALA A 216 16.24 6.62 2.18
CA ALA A 216 17.12 7.57 2.85
C ALA A 216 16.25 8.67 3.49
N PRO A 217 16.18 8.80 4.82
CA PRO A 217 15.46 9.90 5.45
C PRO A 217 16.05 11.25 5.09
N GLY A 218 15.22 12.29 5.10
CA GLY A 218 15.74 13.66 5.01
C GLY A 218 16.53 14.04 6.26
N ASN A 219 15.99 13.76 7.44
CA ASN A 219 16.69 13.89 8.72
C ASN A 219 16.99 12.49 9.32
N PRO A 220 18.27 12.11 9.51
CA PRO A 220 18.65 10.78 10.00
C PRO A 220 18.16 10.47 11.43
N ASP A 221 17.87 11.50 12.23
CA ASP A 221 17.38 11.37 13.60
C ASP A 221 15.85 11.21 13.67
N LYS A 222 15.15 11.37 12.53
CA LYS A 222 13.70 11.22 12.42
C LYS A 222 13.33 9.96 11.65
N THR A 223 12.14 9.45 11.93
CA THR A 223 11.52 8.43 11.09
C THR A 223 11.15 9.00 9.72
N PRO A 224 11.15 8.18 8.66
CA PRO A 224 11.62 6.78 8.57
C PRO A 224 13.14 6.62 8.67
N PHE A 225 13.63 5.61 9.39
CA PHE A 225 15.07 5.37 9.51
C PHE A 225 15.71 4.90 8.19
N ARG A 226 17.01 5.20 8.02
CA ARG A 226 17.80 4.79 6.85
C ARG A 226 17.91 3.27 6.78
N GLY A 227 17.64 2.69 5.61
CA GLY A 227 17.88 1.27 5.36
C GLY A 227 16.90 0.63 4.38
N PHE A 228 16.96 -0.69 4.32
CA PHE A 228 16.00 -1.52 3.61
C PHE A 228 14.81 -1.84 4.51
N HIS A 229 13.61 -1.66 3.98
CA HIS A 229 12.33 -1.89 4.66
C HIS A 229 11.59 -3.03 3.97
N PRO A 230 11.58 -4.24 4.55
CA PRO A 230 10.89 -5.38 3.99
C PRO A 230 9.39 -5.28 4.20
N PHE A 231 8.65 -5.83 3.24
CA PHE A 231 7.21 -6.05 3.33
C PHE A 231 6.80 -7.21 2.45
N GLN A 232 5.62 -7.76 2.73
CA GLN A 232 5.11 -8.91 2.00
C GLN A 232 3.90 -8.52 1.18
N VAL A 233 3.77 -9.16 0.03
CA VAL A 233 2.62 -9.01 -0.85
C VAL A 233 1.99 -10.38 -1.05
N PHE A 234 0.67 -10.45 -0.86
CA PHE A 234 -0.10 -11.64 -1.14
C PHE A 234 -0.51 -11.65 -2.62
N VAL A 235 -0.16 -12.72 -3.32
CA VAL A 235 -0.47 -12.91 -4.73
C VAL A 235 -1.46 -14.06 -4.85
N ILE A 236 -2.53 -13.86 -5.61
CA ILE A 236 -3.50 -14.89 -5.95
C ILE A 236 -3.77 -14.90 -7.44
N PHE A 237 -3.71 -16.09 -8.05
CA PHE A 237 -4.19 -16.32 -9.40
C PHE A 237 -5.64 -16.79 -9.34
N PRO A 238 -6.59 -16.05 -9.93
CA PRO A 238 -8.01 -16.38 -9.85
C PRO A 238 -8.40 -17.49 -10.84
N ILE A 239 -7.84 -18.69 -10.66
CA ILE A 239 -7.98 -19.88 -11.51
C ILE A 239 -9.41 -20.37 -11.80
N ARG A 240 -10.45 -19.82 -11.17
CA ARG A 240 -11.86 -20.16 -11.46
C ARG A 240 -12.64 -19.05 -12.17
N ALA A 241 -12.05 -17.87 -12.27
CA ALA A 241 -12.68 -16.76 -12.99
C ALA A 241 -12.19 -16.73 -14.44
N ASN A 242 -13.07 -16.47 -15.39
CA ASN A 242 -12.65 -16.24 -16.77
C ASN A 242 -11.92 -14.89 -16.93
N PRO A 243 -10.91 -14.78 -17.81
CA PRO A 243 -10.34 -15.83 -18.67
C PRO A 243 -9.28 -16.71 -17.97
N TRP A 244 -8.99 -16.44 -16.70
CA TRP A 244 -7.92 -17.07 -15.93
C TRP A 244 -8.12 -18.57 -15.71
N ALA A 245 -9.37 -19.05 -15.69
CA ALA A 245 -9.67 -20.48 -15.65
C ALA A 245 -9.02 -21.26 -16.81
N SER A 246 -8.94 -20.64 -17.99
CA SER A 246 -8.24 -21.25 -19.13
C SER A 246 -6.74 -20.96 -19.10
N LEU A 247 -6.33 -19.73 -18.79
CA LEU A 247 -4.92 -19.31 -18.83
C LEU A 247 -4.07 -19.96 -17.73
N CYS A 248 -4.65 -20.18 -16.55
CA CYS A 248 -3.97 -20.71 -15.37
C CYS A 248 -4.36 -22.16 -15.06
N LYS A 249 -5.08 -22.86 -15.97
CA LYS A 249 -5.48 -24.26 -15.81
C LYS A 249 -4.32 -25.17 -15.41
N LYS A 250 -3.17 -25.01 -16.08
CA LYS A 250 -1.95 -25.76 -15.80
C LYS A 250 -1.40 -25.52 -14.38
N MET A 251 -1.66 -24.35 -13.77
CA MET A 251 -1.28 -24.09 -12.39
C MET A 251 -2.15 -24.88 -11.42
N ALA A 252 -3.47 -24.92 -11.68
CA ALA A 252 -4.45 -25.63 -10.87
C ALA A 252 -4.26 -27.16 -10.91
N GLU A 253 -3.89 -27.71 -12.06
CA GLU A 253 -3.71 -29.16 -12.27
C GLU A 253 -2.38 -29.70 -11.73
N ARG A 254 -1.41 -28.84 -11.40
CA ARG A 254 -0.14 -29.29 -10.84
C ARG A 254 -0.32 -29.92 -9.46
N ARG A 255 0.47 -30.96 -9.21
CA ARG A 255 0.50 -31.62 -7.90
C ARG A 255 1.10 -30.69 -6.84
N ASP A 256 2.16 -29.97 -7.18
CA ASP A 256 2.89 -29.01 -6.37
C ASP A 256 2.46 -27.56 -6.61
N THR A 257 2.69 -26.70 -5.63
CA THR A 257 2.49 -25.25 -5.76
C THR A 257 3.64 -24.60 -6.54
N GLN A 258 3.33 -23.57 -7.34
CA GLN A 258 4.36 -22.73 -7.97
C GLN A 258 4.98 -21.73 -6.98
N PHE A 259 4.39 -21.56 -5.80
CA PHE A 259 4.86 -20.69 -4.74
C PHE A 259 5.83 -21.43 -3.81
N GLN A 260 6.86 -22.03 -4.39
CA GLN A 260 7.94 -22.66 -3.63
C GLN A 260 8.83 -21.60 -2.99
N SER A 261 9.21 -21.80 -1.72
CA SER A 261 10.02 -20.83 -0.98
C SER A 261 11.35 -20.53 -1.68
N ASN A 262 11.76 -19.26 -1.65
CA ASN A 262 12.95 -18.69 -2.29
C ASN A 262 12.97 -18.68 -3.82
N VAL A 263 11.94 -19.18 -4.51
CA VAL A 263 11.80 -19.01 -5.96
C VAL A 263 11.47 -17.55 -6.27
N LEU A 264 12.15 -16.97 -7.25
CA LEU A 264 11.90 -15.58 -7.66
C LEU A 264 10.59 -15.50 -8.46
N LEU A 265 9.66 -14.66 -8.01
CA LEU A 265 8.45 -14.33 -8.74
C LEU A 265 8.55 -12.92 -9.30
N THR A 266 8.35 -12.77 -10.61
CA THR A 266 8.10 -11.50 -11.28
C THR A 266 6.61 -11.40 -11.57
N CYS A 267 5.97 -10.32 -11.13
CA CYS A 267 4.52 -10.17 -11.25
C CYS A 267 4.15 -8.75 -11.67
N THR A 268 3.21 -8.65 -12.60
CA THR A 268 2.44 -7.43 -12.86
C THR A 268 0.97 -7.77 -12.70
N GLY A 269 0.26 -7.01 -11.86
CA GLY A 269 -1.10 -7.35 -11.49
C GLY A 269 -1.89 -6.16 -10.97
N LYS A 270 -3.19 -6.37 -10.75
CA LYS A 270 -4.08 -5.36 -10.17
C LYS A 270 -4.14 -5.51 -8.65
N VAL A 271 -4.18 -4.39 -7.94
CA VAL A 271 -4.40 -4.37 -6.49
C VAL A 271 -5.87 -4.63 -6.20
N ALA A 272 -6.15 -5.67 -5.40
CA ALA A 272 -7.51 -6.04 -4.98
C ALA A 272 -7.86 -5.52 -3.58
N GLY A 273 -6.86 -5.13 -2.78
CA GLY A 273 -7.05 -4.68 -1.40
C GLY A 273 -5.72 -4.41 -0.71
N LEU A 274 -5.80 -3.81 0.48
CA LEU A 274 -4.69 -3.67 1.42
C LEU A 274 -5.13 -4.32 2.73
N HIS A 275 -4.35 -5.27 3.23
CA HIS A 275 -4.58 -5.84 4.56
C HIS A 275 -3.55 -5.27 5.54
N THR A 276 -4.01 -4.50 6.51
CA THR A 276 -3.21 -4.06 7.66
C THR A 276 -3.26 -5.14 8.74
N TRP A 277 -2.42 -6.18 8.61
CA TRP A 277 -2.10 -7.05 9.74
C TRP A 277 -0.60 -6.95 10.00
N ALA A 278 -0.26 -6.46 11.20
CA ALA A 278 1.04 -6.74 11.78
C ALA A 278 1.14 -8.26 11.98
N LEU A 279 2.19 -8.87 11.43
CA LEU A 279 2.62 -10.19 11.85
C LEU A 279 3.13 -10.13 13.30
#